data_AF-A0A6M5Z4W9-F1
#
_entry.id   AF-A0A6M5Z4W9-F1
#
_cell.length_a   1.000
_cell.length_b   1.000
_cell.length_c   1.000
_cell.angle_alpha   90.00
_cell.angle_beta   90.00
_cell.angle_gamma   90.00
#
_symmetry.space_group_name_H-M   'P 1'
#
loop_
_entity.id
_entity.type
_entity.pdbx_description
1 polymer ?
#
loop_
_entity_poly.entity_id
_entity_poly.type
_entity_poly.pdbx_seq_one_letter_code
_entity_poly.pdbx_strand_id
1 'polypeptide(L)'
;MAKPADRRFRPGRARALVAAVALLLLANGCQTARNFKERVRETSGKVFGVNYDDPMAEDKLKQAEEMFAGGQYEKARELFRGLADNQGNTAALAERARYMQAMCRYQQGQYPEACDTFHKVLLDFPIGTYRVDCCARMFEICDYWLDDFRTELEQRSNENGIMRWRPGMPDWRDRTKPKIDQEGRTIEALERIHTNDPKGPIADKAIFWCGYINFIRGNFNEADHFFSQMVEMHPDSPLRPQALALAIQAKNSSTGGAVYDGRKCAEALQLVHVAEATVPELTNNPEMSEKLTRAKFAIRSQQAEKDFRTADYYERTGHPGSAVFYYELVRRRYAGTRYSDIATERQARLIQLMQDGRPEVGNDPFAVAKAKWGEVFGKPQAVEEKDRVRSDPNLVVPAGGLSPQQGISGAGGPRP
;
A
#
# COMPACT_ATOMS: atom_id res chain seq x y z
N MET A 1 44.11 -10.94 40.51
CA MET A 1 43.99 -10.75 39.06
C MET A 1 44.71 -11.89 38.34
N ALA A 2 44.16 -12.30 37.18
CA ALA A 2 44.68 -13.22 36.14
C ALA A 2 44.68 -14.74 36.44
N LYS A 3 44.31 -15.66 35.52
CA LYS A 3 43.72 -15.61 34.16
C LYS A 3 43.16 -17.02 33.82
N PRO A 4 42.26 -17.16 32.82
CA PRO A 4 41.56 -18.40 32.50
C PRO A 4 42.29 -19.21 31.41
N ALA A 5 42.43 -20.52 31.60
CA ALA A 5 42.79 -21.45 30.53
C ALA A 5 42.34 -22.86 30.90
N ASP A 6 41.14 -23.25 30.44
CA ASP A 6 40.87 -24.67 30.18
C ASP A 6 39.79 -24.82 29.10
N ARG A 7 40.12 -24.37 27.88
CA ARG A 7 39.49 -24.86 26.66
C ARG A 7 40.28 -26.10 26.22
N ARG A 8 39.79 -27.30 26.51
CA ARG A 8 40.34 -28.53 25.92
C ARG A 8 40.09 -28.52 24.41
N PHE A 9 41.10 -28.09 23.66
CA PHE A 9 41.19 -28.19 22.21
C PHE A 9 41.18 -29.68 21.83
N ARG A 10 40.11 -30.18 21.20
CA ARG A 10 40.06 -31.56 20.66
C ARG A 10 40.90 -31.61 19.36
N PRO A 11 42.07 -32.28 19.34
CA PRO A 11 43.02 -32.21 18.21
C PRO A 11 42.54 -32.89 16.92
N GLY A 12 41.45 -33.67 16.97
CA GLY A 12 40.88 -34.35 15.80
C GLY A 12 40.25 -33.41 14.78
N ARG A 13 39.64 -32.29 15.21
CA ARG A 13 38.95 -31.34 14.30
C ARG A 13 39.92 -30.53 13.44
N ALA A 14 41.06 -30.13 14.01
CA ALA A 14 42.10 -29.43 13.27
C ALA A 14 42.79 -30.34 12.24
N ARG A 15 43.04 -31.60 12.60
CA ARG A 15 43.62 -32.60 11.69
C ARG A 15 42.68 -32.95 10.53
N ALA A 16 41.38 -33.07 10.78
CA ALA A 16 40.38 -33.27 9.73
C ALA A 16 40.27 -32.06 8.78
N LEU A 17 40.42 -30.83 9.30
CA LEU A 17 40.38 -29.59 8.51
C LEU A 17 41.60 -29.46 7.60
N VAL A 18 42.79 -29.78 8.11
CA VAL A 18 44.03 -29.82 7.31
C VAL A 18 43.95 -30.93 6.25
N ALA A 19 43.42 -32.10 6.59
CA ALA A 19 43.25 -33.21 5.65
C ALA A 19 42.23 -32.90 4.54
N ALA A 20 41.09 -32.28 4.87
CA ALA A 20 40.06 -31.91 3.90
C ALA A 20 40.53 -30.78 2.97
N VAL A 21 41.26 -29.79 3.50
CA VAL A 21 41.88 -28.72 2.69
C VAL A 21 42.98 -29.28 1.79
N ALA A 22 43.79 -30.21 2.27
CA ALA A 22 44.80 -30.89 1.46
C ALA A 22 44.19 -31.71 0.31
N LEU A 23 43.07 -32.40 0.56
CA LEU A 23 42.35 -33.17 -0.47
C LEU A 23 41.71 -32.27 -1.55
N LEU A 24 41.27 -31.07 -1.19
CA LEU A 24 40.70 -30.09 -2.11
C LEU A 24 41.76 -29.39 -2.98
N LEU A 25 43.00 -29.29 -2.50
CA LEU A 25 44.14 -28.77 -3.27
C LEU A 25 44.66 -29.78 -4.29
N LEU A 26 44.48 -31.08 -4.03
CA LEU A 26 44.94 -32.18 -4.91
C LEU A 26 43.91 -32.59 -5.98
N ALA A 27 42.69 -32.03 -5.94
CA ALA A 27 41.66 -32.34 -6.92
C ALA A 27 41.88 -31.54 -8.23
N ASN A 28 42.08 -32.25 -9.33
CA ASN A 28 42.21 -31.66 -10.67
C ASN A 28 40.97 -30.81 -11.01
N GLY A 29 41.15 -29.49 -11.15
CA GLY A 29 40.10 -28.54 -11.56
C GLY A 29 39.99 -27.23 -10.76
N CYS A 30 40.74 -27.05 -9.66
CA CYS A 30 40.78 -25.79 -8.90
C CYS A 30 41.79 -24.80 -9.50
N GLN A 31 41.51 -24.21 -10.68
CA GLN A 31 42.41 -23.23 -11.30
C GLN A 31 42.13 -21.78 -10.89
N THR A 32 41.04 -21.50 -10.19
CA THR A 32 40.67 -20.14 -9.73
C THR A 32 40.22 -20.13 -8.27
N ALA A 33 40.63 -19.09 -7.52
CA ALA A 33 40.31 -18.93 -6.10
C ALA A 33 38.78 -18.87 -5.81
N ARG A 34 37.98 -18.47 -6.81
CA ARG A 34 36.52 -18.44 -6.74
C ARG A 34 35.91 -19.85 -6.72
N ASN A 35 36.35 -20.73 -7.62
CA ASN A 35 35.89 -22.12 -7.68
C ASN A 35 36.33 -22.91 -6.43
N PHE A 36 37.50 -22.59 -5.88
CA PHE A 36 37.95 -23.13 -4.60
C PHE A 36 37.05 -22.66 -3.44
N LYS A 37 36.72 -21.37 -3.37
CA LYS A 37 35.85 -20.82 -2.31
C LYS A 37 34.43 -21.41 -2.37
N GLU A 38 33.89 -21.60 -3.57
CA GLU A 38 32.58 -22.24 -3.78
C GLU A 38 32.61 -23.72 -3.39
N ARG A 39 33.62 -24.49 -3.83
CA ARG A 39 33.75 -25.90 -3.43
C ARG A 39 34.05 -26.08 -1.95
N VAL A 40 34.85 -25.23 -1.33
CA VAL A 40 35.08 -25.24 0.12
C VAL A 40 33.78 -24.92 0.84
N ARG A 41 32.94 -24.00 0.34
CA ARG A 41 31.63 -23.71 0.93
C ARG A 41 30.66 -24.90 0.80
N GLU A 42 30.63 -25.58 -0.35
CA GLU A 42 29.79 -26.76 -0.58
C GLU A 42 30.26 -27.99 0.22
N THR A 43 31.56 -28.25 0.26
CA THR A 43 32.13 -29.39 1.01
C THR A 43 32.18 -29.12 2.51
N SER A 44 32.45 -27.89 2.95
CA SER A 44 32.27 -27.49 4.35
C SER A 44 30.81 -27.61 4.75
N GLY A 45 29.85 -27.21 3.90
CA GLY A 45 28.42 -27.41 4.14
C GLY A 45 27.97 -28.88 4.18
N LYS A 46 28.73 -29.82 3.62
CA LYS A 46 28.47 -31.28 3.68
C LYS A 46 29.20 -31.98 4.83
N VAL A 47 30.41 -31.54 5.18
CA VAL A 47 31.27 -32.17 6.23
C VAL A 47 31.04 -31.53 7.61
N PHE A 48 30.73 -30.23 7.66
CA PHE A 48 30.20 -29.53 8.84
C PHE A 48 28.69 -29.37 8.74
N GLY A 49 28.05 -30.24 7.95
CA GLY A 49 26.63 -30.16 7.66
C GLY A 49 25.85 -30.02 8.95
N VAL A 50 24.93 -29.06 8.94
CA VAL A 50 23.93 -28.83 9.98
C VAL A 50 22.93 -29.99 10.04
N ASN A 51 23.33 -31.19 9.59
CA ASN A 51 22.57 -32.40 9.40
C ASN A 51 23.33 -33.51 10.12
N TYR A 52 22.97 -33.77 11.37
CA TYR A 52 23.38 -34.98 12.07
C TYR A 52 22.17 -35.60 12.75
N ASP A 53 22.11 -36.93 12.72
CA ASP A 53 21.09 -37.67 13.45
C ASP A 53 21.43 -37.60 14.95
N ASP A 54 20.52 -37.02 15.73
CA ASP A 54 20.67 -36.80 17.16
C ASP A 54 19.63 -37.62 17.91
N PRO A 55 19.97 -38.86 18.33
CA PRO A 55 19.03 -39.72 19.04
C PRO A 55 18.59 -39.16 20.39
N MET A 56 19.29 -38.13 20.91
CA MET A 56 18.95 -37.43 22.15
C MET A 56 18.26 -36.08 21.90
N ALA A 57 17.80 -35.78 20.68
CA ALA A 57 17.18 -34.50 20.36
C ALA A 57 15.95 -34.21 21.24
N GLU A 58 15.12 -35.21 21.51
CA GLU A 58 13.93 -35.07 22.36
C GLU A 58 14.29 -34.81 23.83
N ASP A 59 15.30 -35.50 24.36
CA ASP A 59 15.76 -35.29 25.73
C ASP A 59 16.38 -33.90 25.90
N LYS A 60 17.13 -33.43 24.90
CA LYS A 60 17.67 -32.06 24.86
C LYS A 60 16.55 -31.02 24.78
N LEU A 61 15.49 -31.31 24.03
CA LEU A 61 14.31 -30.43 23.96
C LEU A 61 13.65 -30.32 25.34
N LYS A 62 13.39 -31.45 26.02
CA LYS A 62 12.83 -31.47 27.38
C LYS A 62 13.72 -30.70 28.36
N GLN A 63 15.03 -30.94 28.32
CA GLN A 63 15.98 -30.21 29.15
C GLN A 63 15.93 -28.69 28.88
N ALA A 64 15.84 -28.28 27.61
CA ALA A 64 15.74 -26.86 27.25
C ALA A 64 14.41 -26.24 27.75
N GLU A 65 13.32 -27.00 27.74
CA GLU A 65 12.02 -26.58 28.29
C GLU A 65 12.05 -26.46 29.81
N GLU A 66 12.71 -27.37 30.52
CA GLU A 66 12.96 -27.25 31.96
C GLU A 66 13.79 -26.01 32.29
N MET A 67 14.83 -25.72 31.49
CA MET A 67 15.61 -24.48 31.64
C MET A 67 14.78 -23.23 31.37
N PHE A 68 13.85 -23.29 30.41
CA PHE A 68 12.90 -22.21 30.15
C PHE A 68 11.97 -21.99 31.35
N ALA A 69 11.38 -23.07 31.89
CA ALA A 69 10.55 -23.03 33.09
C ALA A 69 11.33 -22.53 34.33
N GLY A 70 12.63 -22.87 34.41
CA GLY A 70 13.54 -22.40 35.45
C GLY A 70 14.08 -20.97 35.25
N GLY A 71 13.59 -20.22 34.25
CA GLY A 71 13.98 -18.83 33.99
C GLY A 71 15.37 -18.64 33.39
N GLN A 72 16.07 -19.72 33.00
CA GLN A 72 17.41 -19.66 32.42
C GLN A 72 17.35 -19.43 30.90
N TYR A 73 16.70 -18.34 30.48
CA TYR A 73 16.38 -18.06 29.08
C TYR A 73 17.59 -17.99 28.13
N GLU A 74 18.74 -17.46 28.58
CA GLU A 74 19.95 -17.40 27.73
C GLU A 74 20.45 -18.80 27.37
N LYS A 75 20.56 -19.71 28.36
CA LYS A 75 21.05 -21.07 28.13
C LYS A 75 20.04 -21.88 27.33
N ALA A 76 18.74 -21.75 27.66
CA ALA A 76 17.66 -22.40 26.92
C ALA A 76 17.66 -21.97 25.45
N ARG A 77 17.79 -20.66 25.16
CA ARG A 77 17.85 -20.12 23.80
C ARG A 77 18.98 -20.74 22.97
N GLU A 78 20.17 -20.93 23.56
CA GLU A 78 21.31 -21.53 22.86
C GLU A 78 21.07 -23.01 22.53
N LEU A 79 20.47 -23.77 23.45
CA LEU A 79 20.07 -25.16 23.21
C LEU A 79 19.00 -25.27 22.14
N PHE A 80 17.94 -24.45 22.24
CA PHE A 80 16.87 -24.40 21.23
C PHE A 80 17.39 -24.02 19.85
N ARG A 81 18.32 -23.05 19.76
CA ARG A 81 18.98 -22.69 18.50
C ARG A 81 19.70 -23.90 17.89
N GLY A 82 20.47 -24.63 18.70
CA GLY A 82 21.20 -25.82 18.23
C GLY A 82 20.28 -26.92 17.71
N LEU A 83 19.13 -27.14 18.39
CA LEU A 83 18.12 -28.11 17.96
C LEU A 83 17.40 -27.67 16.68
N ALA A 84 17.06 -26.39 16.57
CA ALA A 84 16.34 -25.85 15.42
C ALA A 84 17.21 -25.78 14.16
N ASP A 85 18.49 -25.44 14.31
CA ASP A 85 19.40 -25.32 13.17
C ASP A 85 19.77 -26.71 12.62
N ASN A 86 19.70 -27.77 13.45
CA ASN A 86 19.93 -29.14 12.98
C ASN A 86 18.83 -29.62 12.02
N GLN A 87 19.13 -29.60 10.73
CA GLN A 87 18.32 -30.10 9.62
C GLN A 87 18.08 -31.63 9.68
N GLY A 88 18.86 -32.36 10.47
CA GLY A 88 18.68 -33.81 10.68
C GLY A 88 17.51 -34.12 11.62
N ASN A 89 17.02 -33.13 12.36
CA ASN A 89 15.88 -33.27 13.25
C ASN A 89 14.56 -33.26 12.47
N THR A 90 13.51 -33.85 13.07
CA THR A 90 12.17 -33.79 12.51
C THR A 90 11.70 -32.34 12.40
N ALA A 91 10.93 -32.03 11.36
CA ALA A 91 10.42 -30.68 11.13
C ALA A 91 9.61 -30.15 12.32
N ALA A 92 8.79 -30.99 12.95
CA ALA A 92 8.00 -30.62 14.13
C ALA A 92 8.89 -30.26 15.35
N LEU A 93 9.98 -31.00 15.56
CA LEU A 93 10.93 -30.70 16.65
C LEU A 93 11.68 -29.40 16.35
N ALA A 94 12.15 -29.22 15.12
CA ALA A 94 12.86 -28.01 14.71
C ALA A 94 11.97 -26.76 14.77
N GLU A 95 10.70 -26.89 14.37
CA GLU A 95 9.68 -25.84 14.49
C GLU A 95 9.46 -25.44 15.96
N ARG A 96 9.18 -26.42 16.83
CA ARG A 96 9.00 -26.20 18.27
C ARG A 96 10.22 -25.57 18.91
N ALA A 97 11.42 -26.06 18.58
CA ALA A 97 12.67 -25.50 19.09
C ALA A 97 12.86 -24.04 18.66
N ARG A 98 12.58 -23.70 17.39
CA ARG A 98 12.71 -22.33 16.90
C ARG A 98 11.64 -21.40 17.51
N TYR A 99 10.43 -21.90 17.70
CA TYR A 99 9.37 -21.17 18.41
C TYR A 99 9.79 -20.88 19.87
N MET A 100 10.28 -21.89 20.60
CA MET A 100 10.74 -21.73 21.98
C MET A 100 11.98 -20.82 22.08
N GLN A 101 12.86 -20.83 21.07
CA GLN A 101 13.95 -19.87 20.96
C GLN A 101 13.45 -18.42 20.90
N ALA A 102 12.41 -18.16 20.10
CA ALA A 102 11.78 -16.85 20.03
C ALA A 102 11.10 -16.47 21.35
N MET A 103 10.41 -17.42 21.99
CA MET A 103 9.81 -17.23 23.32
C MET A 103 10.84 -16.89 24.40
N CYS A 104 12.04 -17.50 24.36
CA CYS A 104 13.13 -17.11 25.27
C CYS A 104 13.49 -15.64 25.11
N ARG A 105 13.64 -15.14 23.87
CA ARG A 105 13.93 -13.73 23.59
C ARG A 105 12.81 -12.81 24.04
N TYR A 106 11.56 -13.24 23.82
CA TYR A 106 10.37 -12.52 24.26
C TYR A 106 10.36 -12.33 25.78
N GLN A 107 10.57 -13.39 26.55
CA GLN A 107 10.65 -13.33 28.02
C GLN A 107 11.84 -12.50 28.54
N GLN A 108 12.89 -12.33 27.72
CA GLN A 108 14.03 -11.49 28.04
C GLN A 108 13.83 -10.00 27.69
N GLY A 109 12.67 -9.61 27.15
CA GLY A 109 12.41 -8.26 26.69
C GLY A 109 13.18 -7.85 25.44
N GLN A 110 13.72 -8.82 24.68
CA GLN A 110 14.42 -8.59 23.41
C GLN A 110 13.40 -8.67 22.26
N TYR A 111 12.41 -7.78 22.25
CA TYR A 111 11.27 -7.89 21.33
C TYR A 111 11.63 -7.74 19.85
N PRO A 112 12.54 -6.84 19.44
CA PRO A 112 12.93 -6.75 18.03
C PRO A 112 13.51 -8.08 17.52
N GLU A 113 14.44 -8.67 18.28
CA GLU A 113 15.05 -9.94 17.91
C GLU A 113 14.10 -11.14 18.08
N ALA A 114 13.15 -11.06 19.01
CA ALA A 114 12.08 -12.05 19.16
C ALA A 114 11.18 -12.05 17.92
N CYS A 115 10.74 -10.88 17.46
CA CYS A 115 9.92 -10.72 16.27
C CYS A 115 10.62 -11.27 15.01
N ASP A 116 11.91 -10.99 14.84
CA ASP A 116 12.72 -11.58 13.75
C ASP A 116 12.83 -13.11 13.86
N THR A 117 12.93 -13.66 15.07
CA THR A 117 12.99 -15.11 15.29
C THR A 117 11.64 -15.77 15.03
N PHE A 118 10.52 -15.15 15.43
CA PHE A 118 9.17 -15.62 15.09
C PHE A 118 8.93 -15.59 13.58
N HIS A 119 9.32 -14.51 12.91
CA HIS A 119 9.25 -14.46 11.45
C HIS A 119 10.07 -15.56 10.79
N LYS A 120 11.25 -15.88 11.34
CA LYS A 120 12.05 -17.02 10.88
C LYS A 120 11.31 -18.36 11.02
N VAL A 121 10.53 -18.57 12.10
CA VAL A 121 9.66 -19.77 12.21
C VAL A 121 8.69 -19.84 11.04
N LEU A 122 8.04 -18.71 10.71
CA LEU A 122 7.06 -18.64 9.62
C LEU A 122 7.69 -18.91 8.23
N LEU A 123 8.93 -18.44 8.01
CA LEU A 123 9.68 -18.68 6.77
C LEU A 123 10.15 -20.13 6.64
N ASP A 124 10.70 -20.70 7.72
CA ASP A 124 11.23 -22.05 7.71
C ASP A 124 10.09 -23.11 7.70
N PHE A 125 8.95 -22.78 8.32
CA PHE A 125 7.80 -23.67 8.51
C PHE A 125 6.48 -22.96 8.15
N PRO A 126 6.17 -22.75 6.85
CA PRO A 126 4.98 -22.02 6.42
C PRO A 126 3.65 -22.72 6.78
N ILE A 127 3.67 -24.05 6.90
CA ILE A 127 2.52 -24.88 7.32
C ILE A 127 2.81 -25.47 8.70
N GLY A 128 3.24 -24.60 9.62
CA GLY A 128 3.58 -24.96 10.99
C GLY A 128 2.35 -25.00 11.91
N THR A 129 2.47 -25.77 13.01
CA THR A 129 1.47 -25.76 14.10
C THR A 129 1.47 -24.42 14.83
N TYR A 130 2.65 -23.80 14.97
CA TYR A 130 2.84 -22.55 15.71
C TYR A 130 2.61 -21.30 14.85
N ARG A 131 2.10 -21.43 13.63
CA ARG A 131 1.91 -20.29 12.72
C ARG A 131 1.05 -19.18 13.33
N VAL A 132 -0.11 -19.56 13.86
CA VAL A 132 -1.06 -18.61 14.48
C VAL A 132 -0.47 -17.99 15.74
N ASP A 133 0.22 -18.79 16.56
CA ASP A 133 0.86 -18.32 17.79
C ASP A 133 2.01 -17.34 17.50
N CYS A 134 2.84 -17.62 16.49
CA CYS A 134 3.87 -16.71 16.03
C CYS A 134 3.28 -15.37 15.59
N CYS A 135 2.25 -15.39 14.74
CA CYS A 135 1.54 -14.19 14.30
C CYS A 135 0.96 -13.41 15.49
N ALA A 136 0.38 -14.10 16.48
CA ALA A 136 -0.14 -13.48 17.69
C ALA A 136 0.94 -12.81 18.53
N ARG A 137 2.05 -13.50 18.79
CA ARG A 137 3.19 -12.94 19.53
C ARG A 137 3.85 -11.77 18.80
N MET A 138 3.99 -11.86 17.49
CA MET A 138 4.49 -10.74 16.68
C MET A 138 3.55 -9.53 16.78
N PHE A 139 2.22 -9.75 16.75
CA PHE A 139 1.25 -8.67 16.90
C PHE A 139 1.29 -8.04 18.29
N GLU A 140 1.41 -8.82 19.37
CA GLU A 140 1.57 -8.28 20.73
C GLU A 140 2.78 -7.36 20.85
N ILE A 141 3.91 -7.75 20.23
CA ILE A 141 5.12 -6.91 20.16
C ILE A 141 4.84 -5.62 19.38
N CYS A 142 4.17 -5.72 18.23
CA CYS A 142 3.84 -4.54 17.42
C CYS A 142 2.85 -3.62 18.16
N ASP A 143 1.86 -4.18 18.85
CA ASP A 143 0.87 -3.43 19.63
C ASP A 143 1.54 -2.61 20.74
N TYR A 144 2.52 -3.20 21.42
CA TYR A 144 3.38 -2.49 22.36
C TYR A 144 4.18 -1.36 21.70
N TRP A 145 4.74 -1.58 20.50
CA TRP A 145 5.44 -0.51 19.76
C TRP A 145 4.51 0.59 19.27
N LEU A 146 3.23 0.29 19.03
CA LEU A 146 2.20 1.24 18.64
C LEU A 146 1.75 2.15 19.79
N ASP A 147 2.01 1.80 21.05
CA ASP A 147 1.65 2.66 22.18
C ASP A 147 2.35 4.02 22.13
N ASP A 148 3.60 4.08 21.64
CA ASP A 148 4.30 5.35 21.43
C ASP A 148 3.63 6.19 20.35
N PHE A 149 3.15 5.54 19.28
CA PHE A 149 2.41 6.20 18.21
C PHE A 149 1.04 6.71 18.71
N ARG A 150 0.34 5.93 19.54
CA ARG A 150 -0.92 6.36 20.19
C ARG A 150 -0.69 7.56 21.11
N THR A 151 0.38 7.50 21.90
CA THR A 151 0.79 8.61 22.78
C THR A 151 1.12 9.86 21.96
N GLU A 152 1.82 9.73 20.83
CA GLU A 152 2.09 10.85 19.92
C GLU A 152 0.80 11.46 19.37
N LEU A 153 -0.15 10.61 18.95
CA LEU A 153 -1.46 11.05 18.45
C LEU A 153 -2.25 11.85 19.50
N GLU A 154 -2.27 11.39 20.75
CA GLU A 154 -2.95 12.09 21.84
C GLU A 154 -2.32 13.45 22.13
N GLN A 155 -0.98 13.49 22.26
CA GLN A 155 -0.24 14.73 22.53
C GLN A 155 -0.41 15.78 21.44
N ARG A 156 -0.53 15.33 20.18
CA ARG A 156 -0.60 16.20 18.99
C ARG A 156 -2.01 16.28 18.40
N SER A 157 -3.03 15.89 19.16
CA SER A 157 -4.44 15.92 18.73
C SER A 157 -4.94 17.32 18.35
N ASN A 158 -4.31 18.38 18.88
CA ASN A 158 -4.63 19.78 18.56
C ASN A 158 -4.00 20.26 17.25
N GLU A 159 -3.06 19.51 16.66
CA GLU A 159 -2.42 19.88 15.41
C GLU A 159 -3.29 19.47 14.20
N ASN A 160 -3.69 20.46 13.40
CA ASN A 160 -4.43 20.21 12.17
C ASN A 160 -3.45 19.99 11.00
N GLY A 161 -3.59 18.86 10.29
CA GLY A 161 -2.83 18.58 9.06
C GLY A 161 -2.15 17.22 9.06
N ILE A 162 -1.23 17.03 8.10
CA ILE A 162 -0.46 15.78 7.99
C ILE A 162 0.55 15.69 9.13
N MET A 163 0.48 14.60 9.90
CA MET A 163 1.33 14.38 11.06
C MET A 163 2.73 13.92 10.62
N ARG A 164 3.62 14.89 10.38
CA ARG A 164 5.02 14.56 10.06
C ARG A 164 5.67 13.81 11.23
N TRP A 165 6.40 12.75 10.88
CA TRP A 165 7.19 11.96 11.81
C TRP A 165 8.20 12.83 12.55
N ARG A 166 8.17 12.79 13.88
CA ARG A 166 9.14 13.45 14.76
C ARG A 166 9.59 12.44 15.81
N PRO A 167 10.66 11.67 15.53
CA PRO A 167 11.12 10.68 16.49
C PRO A 167 11.58 11.39 17.77
N GLY A 168 11.12 10.88 18.92
CA GLY A 168 11.78 11.16 20.18
C GLY A 168 13.22 10.65 20.17
N MET A 169 14.06 11.16 21.08
CA MET A 169 15.40 10.60 21.28
C MET A 169 15.27 9.12 21.71
N PRO A 170 15.85 8.16 20.96
CA PRO A 170 15.74 6.75 21.32
C PRO A 170 16.41 6.48 22.66
N ASP A 171 15.74 5.77 23.56
CA ASP A 171 16.42 5.23 24.74
C ASP A 171 17.30 4.06 24.32
N TRP A 172 18.61 4.31 24.23
CA TRP A 172 19.59 3.31 23.78
C TRP A 172 19.75 2.13 24.74
N ARG A 173 19.31 2.26 26.01
CA ARG A 173 19.32 1.19 27.02
C ARG A 173 18.11 0.27 26.89
N ASP A 174 17.02 0.77 26.34
CA ASP A 174 15.83 -0.03 26.11
C ASP A 174 16.10 -1.06 25.01
N ARG A 175 15.84 -2.33 25.34
CA ARG A 175 15.99 -3.48 24.42
C ARG A 175 14.64 -3.93 23.87
N THR A 176 13.55 -3.40 24.41
CA THR A 176 12.19 -3.77 24.03
C THR A 176 11.76 -3.09 22.74
N LYS A 177 12.40 -1.98 22.36
CA LYS A 177 12.04 -1.19 21.18
C LYS A 177 13.17 -1.14 20.14
N PRO A 178 12.84 -1.06 18.84
CA PRO A 178 13.81 -0.78 17.80
C PRO A 178 14.49 0.58 18.02
N LYS A 179 15.82 0.60 17.93
CA LYS A 179 16.61 1.83 18.16
C LYS A 179 16.56 2.81 16.98
N ILE A 180 16.29 2.29 15.80
CA ILE A 180 16.25 3.02 14.53
C ILE A 180 14.91 2.70 13.90
N ASP A 181 14.20 3.74 13.48
CA ASP A 181 12.96 3.65 12.72
C ASP A 181 11.96 2.62 13.30
N GLN A 182 11.51 2.87 14.53
CA GLN A 182 10.53 2.04 15.22
C GLN A 182 9.23 1.90 14.41
N GLU A 183 8.79 2.96 13.75
CA GLU A 183 7.57 2.95 12.96
C GLU A 183 7.71 2.07 11.71
N GLY A 184 8.78 2.25 10.92
CA GLY A 184 9.05 1.38 9.77
C GLY A 184 9.20 -0.08 10.16
N ARG A 185 9.88 -0.37 11.29
CA ARG A 185 9.97 -1.74 11.83
C ARG A 185 8.64 -2.32 12.25
N THR A 186 7.74 -1.50 12.81
CA THR A 186 6.40 -1.92 13.20
C THR A 186 5.57 -2.25 11.95
N ILE A 187 5.59 -1.38 10.93
CA ILE A 187 4.90 -1.64 9.65
C ILE A 187 5.43 -2.92 9.00
N GLU A 188 6.75 -3.10 8.94
CA GLU A 188 7.38 -4.29 8.38
C GLU A 188 6.93 -5.56 9.12
N ALA A 189 6.90 -5.54 10.45
CA ALA A 189 6.46 -6.67 11.26
C ALA A 189 4.96 -6.99 11.06
N LEU A 190 4.10 -5.96 11.01
CA LEU A 190 2.67 -6.13 10.74
C LEU A 190 2.40 -6.68 9.33
N GLU A 191 3.13 -6.21 8.32
CA GLU A 191 3.04 -6.71 6.95
C GLU A 191 3.49 -8.18 6.85
N ARG A 192 4.55 -8.56 7.57
CA ARG A 192 4.99 -9.95 7.69
C ARG A 192 3.90 -10.85 8.29
N ILE A 193 3.15 -10.38 9.29
CA ILE A 193 2.03 -11.13 9.87
C ILE A 193 0.95 -11.37 8.81
N HIS A 194 0.54 -10.32 8.11
CA HIS A 194 -0.48 -10.40 7.08
C HIS A 194 -0.06 -11.32 5.92
N THR A 195 1.19 -11.24 5.46
CA THR A 195 1.71 -12.05 4.35
C THR A 195 1.75 -13.54 4.67
N ASN A 196 2.11 -13.90 5.91
CA ASN A 196 2.24 -15.31 6.32
C ASN A 196 0.92 -15.96 6.75
N ASP A 197 -0.03 -15.18 7.27
CA ASP A 197 -1.36 -15.68 7.63
C ASP A 197 -2.49 -14.72 7.19
N PRO A 198 -2.76 -14.59 5.87
CA PRO A 198 -3.70 -13.58 5.36
C PRO A 198 -5.15 -13.75 5.82
N LYS A 199 -5.54 -14.95 6.30
CA LYS A 199 -6.89 -15.23 6.84
C LYS A 199 -6.89 -15.45 8.34
N GLY A 200 -5.76 -15.18 9.00
CA GLY A 200 -5.60 -15.36 10.43
C GLY A 200 -6.50 -14.43 11.24
N PRO A 201 -6.77 -14.77 12.52
CA PRO A 201 -7.64 -13.97 13.40
C PRO A 201 -7.08 -12.58 13.74
N ILE A 202 -5.81 -12.30 13.41
CA ILE A 202 -5.10 -11.06 13.71
C ILE A 202 -4.72 -10.30 12.43
N ALA A 203 -4.90 -10.94 11.27
CA ALA A 203 -4.50 -10.38 9.99
C ALA A 203 -5.25 -9.09 9.66
N ASP A 204 -6.53 -9.01 10.00
CA ASP A 204 -7.38 -7.84 9.82
C ASP A 204 -6.90 -6.64 10.64
N LYS A 205 -6.51 -6.86 11.90
CA LYS A 205 -5.92 -5.83 12.77
C LYS A 205 -4.55 -5.39 12.26
N ALA A 206 -3.72 -6.35 11.82
CA ALA A 206 -2.38 -6.05 11.36
C ALA A 206 -2.40 -5.13 10.13
N ILE A 207 -3.18 -5.50 9.11
CA ILE A 207 -3.30 -4.71 7.89
C ILE A 207 -3.99 -3.35 8.14
N PHE A 208 -4.96 -3.30 9.06
CA PHE A 208 -5.59 -2.05 9.48
C PHE A 208 -4.56 -1.06 10.03
N TRP A 209 -3.67 -1.52 10.94
CA TRP A 209 -2.63 -0.66 11.50
C TRP A 209 -1.59 -0.25 10.45
N CYS A 210 -1.19 -1.12 9.52
CA CYS A 210 -0.35 -0.73 8.37
C CYS A 210 -0.96 0.44 7.59
N GLY A 211 -2.25 0.35 7.27
CA GLY A 211 -2.97 1.41 6.56
C GLY A 211 -3.10 2.69 7.41
N TYR A 212 -3.42 2.56 8.69
CA TYR A 212 -3.68 3.70 9.57
C TYR A 212 -2.43 4.53 9.84
N ILE A 213 -1.28 3.89 10.09
CA ILE A 213 -0.02 4.59 10.29
C ILE A 213 0.34 5.40 9.04
N ASN A 214 0.30 4.75 7.86
CA ASN A 214 0.57 5.41 6.59
C ASN A 214 -0.41 6.57 6.31
N PHE A 215 -1.68 6.41 6.66
CA PHE A 215 -2.69 7.46 6.51
C PHE A 215 -2.36 8.70 7.34
N ILE A 216 -2.03 8.52 8.61
CA ILE A 216 -1.67 9.62 9.53
C ILE A 216 -0.39 10.34 9.08
N ARG A 217 0.59 9.59 8.55
CA ARG A 217 1.82 10.18 7.99
C ARG A 217 1.63 10.85 6.64
N GLY A 218 0.46 10.72 6.01
CA GLY A 218 0.15 11.30 4.70
C GLY A 218 0.61 10.46 3.51
N ASN A 219 1.04 9.23 3.75
CA ASN A 219 1.35 8.23 2.72
C ASN A 219 0.03 7.63 2.20
N PHE A 220 -0.77 8.46 1.52
CA PHE A 220 -2.13 8.10 1.13
C PHE A 220 -2.20 6.99 0.08
N ASN A 221 -1.15 6.82 -0.73
CA ASN A 221 -1.10 5.74 -1.73
C ASN A 221 -0.96 4.37 -1.05
N GLU A 222 -0.03 4.28 -0.11
CA GLU A 222 0.25 3.07 0.68
C GLU A 222 -0.93 2.77 1.61
N ALA A 223 -1.49 3.80 2.25
CA ALA A 223 -2.69 3.65 3.08
C ALA A 223 -3.87 3.08 2.28
N ASP A 224 -4.13 3.62 1.09
CA ASP A 224 -5.17 3.11 0.19
C ASP A 224 -4.95 1.64 -0.19
N HIS A 225 -3.70 1.26 -0.49
CA HIS A 225 -3.36 -0.13 -0.80
C HIS A 225 -3.75 -1.09 0.32
N PHE A 226 -3.31 -0.81 1.56
CA PHE A 226 -3.60 -1.66 2.71
C PHE A 226 -5.10 -1.70 3.06
N PHE A 227 -5.79 -0.55 3.04
CA PHE A 227 -7.22 -0.56 3.33
C PHE A 227 -8.05 -1.24 2.24
N SER A 228 -7.70 -1.05 0.96
CA SER A 228 -8.37 -1.76 -0.14
C SER A 228 -8.21 -3.27 0.00
N GLN A 229 -6.98 -3.73 0.28
CA GLN A 229 -6.68 -5.12 0.59
C GLN A 229 -7.49 -5.66 1.76
N MET A 230 -7.62 -4.89 2.84
CA MET A 230 -8.41 -5.28 4.01
C MET A 230 -9.89 -5.45 3.68
N VAL A 231 -10.47 -4.52 2.92
CA VAL A 231 -11.89 -4.56 2.52
C VAL A 231 -12.19 -5.78 1.65
N GLU A 232 -11.24 -6.18 0.79
CA GLU A 232 -11.37 -7.35 -0.08
C GLU A 232 -11.17 -8.68 0.67
N MET A 233 -10.14 -8.77 1.51
CA MET A 233 -9.76 -10.03 2.17
C MET A 233 -10.52 -10.32 3.46
N HIS A 234 -11.01 -9.28 4.16
CA HIS A 234 -11.64 -9.39 5.46
C HIS A 234 -13.05 -8.77 5.49
N PRO A 235 -14.01 -9.31 4.73
CA PRO A 235 -15.37 -8.77 4.67
C PRO A 235 -16.12 -8.85 6.01
N ASP A 236 -15.76 -9.80 6.87
CA ASP A 236 -16.44 -10.06 8.15
C ASP A 236 -15.80 -9.33 9.34
N SER A 237 -14.72 -8.57 9.12
CA SER A 237 -14.01 -7.90 10.21
C SER A 237 -14.84 -6.74 10.79
N PRO A 238 -14.90 -6.57 12.13
CA PRO A 238 -15.57 -5.44 12.77
C PRO A 238 -14.90 -4.09 12.44
N LEU A 239 -13.65 -4.10 11.98
CA LEU A 239 -12.91 -2.90 11.59
C LEU A 239 -13.18 -2.47 10.14
N ARG A 240 -13.93 -3.27 9.37
CA ARG A 240 -14.23 -2.99 7.96
C ARG A 240 -14.93 -1.65 7.72
N PRO A 241 -15.95 -1.23 8.50
CA PRO A 241 -16.57 0.09 8.30
C PRO A 241 -15.57 1.23 8.41
N GLN A 242 -14.70 1.17 9.43
CA GLN A 242 -13.67 2.16 9.68
C GLN A 242 -12.60 2.16 8.58
N ALA A 243 -12.14 0.98 8.17
CA ALA A 243 -11.17 0.82 7.08
C ALA A 243 -11.71 1.39 5.76
N LEU A 244 -12.99 1.17 5.46
CA LEU A 244 -13.63 1.66 4.25
C LEU A 244 -13.72 3.19 4.22
N ALA A 245 -14.09 3.81 5.35
CA ALA A 245 -14.11 5.26 5.48
C ALA A 245 -12.71 5.88 5.29
N LEU A 246 -11.67 5.24 5.85
CA LEU A 246 -10.29 5.66 5.69
C LEU A 246 -9.76 5.42 4.27
N ALA A 247 -10.13 4.32 3.61
CA ALA A 247 -9.81 4.04 2.22
C ALA A 247 -10.35 5.12 1.29
N ILE A 248 -11.62 5.51 1.46
CA ILE A 248 -12.25 6.57 0.66
C ILE A 248 -11.48 7.89 0.83
N GLN A 249 -11.13 8.25 2.06
CA GLN A 249 -10.34 9.44 2.34
C GLN A 249 -8.93 9.36 1.75
N ALA A 250 -8.26 8.22 1.88
CA ALA A 250 -6.93 7.98 1.33
C ALA A 250 -6.93 8.10 -0.19
N LYS A 251 -7.87 7.44 -0.88
CA LYS A 251 -8.04 7.55 -2.34
C LYS A 251 -8.23 9.00 -2.78
N ASN A 252 -9.14 9.72 -2.12
CA ASN A 252 -9.40 11.11 -2.45
C ASN A 252 -8.14 11.97 -2.28
N SER A 253 -7.44 11.86 -1.15
CA SER A 253 -6.21 12.61 -0.85
C SER A 253 -5.03 12.25 -1.76
N SER A 254 -4.97 11.00 -2.24
CA SER A 254 -3.87 10.50 -3.09
C SER A 254 -3.86 11.06 -4.52
N THR A 255 -4.96 11.67 -4.96
CA THR A 255 -5.12 12.22 -6.33
C THR A 255 -4.20 13.41 -6.61
N GLY A 256 -3.67 14.10 -5.59
CA GLY A 256 -2.83 15.29 -5.76
C GLY A 256 -3.58 16.55 -6.22
N GLY A 257 -4.92 16.51 -6.31
CA GLY A 257 -5.78 17.64 -6.69
C GLY A 257 -6.38 17.50 -8.09
N ALA A 258 -7.16 18.51 -8.50
CA ALA A 258 -7.99 18.45 -9.71
C ALA A 258 -7.21 18.47 -11.05
N VAL A 259 -5.92 18.85 -11.05
CA VAL A 259 -5.09 18.86 -12.28
C VAL A 259 -4.63 17.44 -12.67
N TYR A 260 -4.49 16.55 -11.70
CA TYR A 260 -3.89 15.24 -11.88
C TYR A 260 -4.91 14.19 -12.34
N ASP A 261 -4.48 12.93 -12.40
CA ASP A 261 -5.33 11.83 -12.84
C ASP A 261 -6.58 11.69 -11.95
N GLY A 262 -7.74 11.66 -12.61
CA GLY A 262 -9.05 11.61 -11.96
C GLY A 262 -9.50 10.19 -11.61
N ARG A 263 -8.77 9.16 -12.07
CA ARG A 263 -9.14 7.75 -11.86
C ARG A 263 -9.35 7.41 -10.40
N LYS A 264 -8.39 7.75 -9.53
CA LYS A 264 -8.50 7.50 -8.08
C LYS A 264 -9.69 8.22 -7.43
N CYS A 265 -10.05 9.39 -7.94
CA CYS A 265 -11.24 10.13 -7.48
C CYS A 265 -12.55 9.42 -7.90
N ALA A 266 -12.58 8.87 -9.12
CA ALA A 266 -13.71 8.06 -9.58
C ALA A 266 -13.81 6.72 -8.81
N GLU A 267 -12.68 6.05 -8.57
CA GLU A 267 -12.62 4.86 -7.70
C GLU A 267 -13.08 5.16 -6.28
N ALA A 268 -12.69 6.30 -5.70
CA ALA A 268 -13.17 6.73 -4.39
C ALA A 268 -14.70 6.90 -4.37
N LEU A 269 -15.28 7.49 -5.42
CA LEU A 269 -16.74 7.64 -5.52
C LEU A 269 -17.45 6.29 -5.67
N GLN A 270 -16.89 5.38 -6.46
CA GLN A 270 -17.41 4.02 -6.56
C GLN A 270 -17.35 3.30 -5.21
N LEU A 271 -16.26 3.46 -4.47
CA LEU A 271 -16.08 2.87 -3.15
C LEU A 271 -17.09 3.42 -2.13
N VAL A 272 -17.45 4.71 -2.20
CA VAL A 272 -18.55 5.28 -1.41
C VAL A 272 -19.88 4.57 -1.70
N HIS A 273 -20.22 4.33 -2.96
CA HIS A 273 -21.45 3.62 -3.31
C HIS A 273 -21.45 2.16 -2.85
N VAL A 274 -20.30 1.48 -2.98
CA VAL A 274 -20.13 0.13 -2.43
C VAL A 274 -20.28 0.14 -0.91
N ALA A 275 -19.75 1.15 -0.22
CA ALA A 275 -19.88 1.31 1.23
C ALA A 275 -21.34 1.48 1.66
N GLU A 276 -22.08 2.37 0.99
CA GLU A 276 -23.51 2.60 1.24
C GLU A 276 -24.33 1.31 1.03
N ALA A 277 -23.95 0.47 0.07
CA ALA A 277 -24.68 -0.76 -0.25
C ALA A 277 -24.31 -1.95 0.64
N THR A 278 -23.02 -2.10 1.00
CA THR A 278 -22.52 -3.31 1.66
C THR A 278 -22.42 -3.20 3.18
N VAL A 279 -22.38 -1.97 3.72
CA VAL A 279 -22.16 -1.74 5.16
C VAL A 279 -23.26 -0.82 5.71
N PRO A 280 -24.42 -1.37 6.13
CA PRO A 280 -25.49 -0.59 6.76
C PRO A 280 -25.06 0.11 8.06
N GLU A 281 -24.01 -0.38 8.73
CA GLU A 281 -23.47 0.27 9.94
C GLU A 281 -22.94 1.68 9.67
N LEU A 282 -22.41 1.93 8.46
CA LEU A 282 -21.93 3.25 8.06
C LEU A 282 -23.07 4.24 7.88
N THR A 283 -24.24 3.78 7.44
CA THR A 283 -25.42 4.64 7.21
C THR A 283 -26.24 4.82 8.48
N ASN A 284 -26.30 3.79 9.34
CA ASN A 284 -27.04 3.82 10.60
C ASN A 284 -26.37 4.69 11.67
N ASN A 285 -25.04 4.73 11.73
CA ASN A 285 -24.34 5.59 12.68
C ASN A 285 -24.30 7.04 12.15
N PRO A 286 -24.93 8.02 12.82
CA PRO A 286 -25.02 9.39 12.33
C PRO A 286 -23.65 10.04 12.11
N GLU A 287 -22.66 9.77 12.96
CA GLU A 287 -21.32 10.35 12.84
C GLU A 287 -20.57 9.85 11.60
N MET A 288 -20.68 8.55 11.31
CA MET A 288 -20.04 7.94 10.15
C MET A 288 -20.75 8.32 8.85
N SER A 289 -22.09 8.38 8.88
CA SER A 289 -22.92 8.81 7.77
C SER A 289 -22.61 10.26 7.39
N GLU A 290 -22.42 11.14 8.37
CA GLU A 290 -21.99 12.52 8.13
C GLU A 290 -20.59 12.59 7.52
N LYS A 291 -19.62 11.83 8.05
CA LYS A 291 -18.27 11.74 7.47
C LYS A 291 -18.29 11.26 6.03
N LEU A 292 -19.10 10.24 5.72
CA LEU A 292 -19.25 9.70 4.37
C LEU A 292 -19.90 10.72 3.42
N THR A 293 -20.93 11.42 3.88
CA THR A 293 -21.59 12.50 3.11
C THR A 293 -20.60 13.63 2.80
N ARG A 294 -19.82 14.05 3.80
CA ARG A 294 -18.74 15.05 3.62
C ARG A 294 -17.69 14.56 2.63
N ALA A 295 -17.25 13.31 2.72
CA ALA A 295 -16.29 12.71 1.79
C ALA A 295 -16.84 12.65 0.35
N LYS A 296 -18.09 12.23 0.18
CA LYS A 296 -18.80 12.19 -1.11
C LYS A 296 -18.89 13.58 -1.73
N PHE A 297 -19.21 14.60 -0.94
CA PHE A 297 -19.23 15.98 -1.40
C PHE A 297 -17.84 16.47 -1.79
N ALA A 298 -16.80 16.17 -1.01
CA ALA A 298 -15.42 16.54 -1.31
C ALA A 298 -14.93 15.92 -2.63
N ILE A 299 -15.18 14.62 -2.84
CA ILE A 299 -14.88 13.89 -4.07
C ILE A 299 -15.61 14.52 -5.27
N ARG A 300 -16.92 14.76 -5.14
CA ARG A 300 -17.71 15.42 -6.20
C ARG A 300 -17.20 16.83 -6.52
N SER A 301 -16.83 17.59 -5.50
CA SER A 301 -16.28 18.94 -5.66
C SER A 301 -14.95 18.92 -6.42
N GLN A 302 -14.09 17.94 -6.14
CA GLN A 302 -12.82 17.77 -6.82
C GLN A 302 -13.00 17.34 -8.29
N GLN A 303 -13.92 16.42 -8.57
CA GLN A 303 -14.28 16.05 -9.95
C GLN A 303 -14.86 17.25 -10.71
N ALA A 304 -15.73 18.03 -10.05
CA ALA A 304 -16.29 19.25 -10.61
C ALA A 304 -15.22 20.30 -10.92
N GLU A 305 -14.25 20.49 -10.03
CA GLU A 305 -13.12 21.40 -10.26
C GLU A 305 -12.30 21.00 -11.49
N LYS A 306 -12.07 19.69 -11.67
CA LYS A 306 -11.34 19.17 -12.84
C LYS A 306 -12.09 19.47 -14.13
N ASP A 307 -13.35 19.07 -14.21
CA ASP A 307 -14.18 19.29 -15.40
C ASP A 307 -14.37 20.81 -15.67
N PHE A 308 -14.46 21.62 -14.62
CA PHE A 308 -14.49 23.08 -14.72
C PHE A 308 -13.18 23.66 -15.27
N ARG A 309 -12.02 23.16 -14.83
CA ARG A 309 -10.72 23.58 -15.37
C ARG A 309 -10.56 23.20 -16.83
N THR A 310 -11.12 22.07 -17.26
CA THR A 310 -11.21 21.71 -18.67
C THR A 310 -12.05 22.73 -19.45
N ALA A 311 -13.20 23.15 -18.91
CA ALA A 311 -14.01 24.20 -19.51
C ALA A 311 -13.26 25.54 -19.61
N ASP A 312 -12.58 25.96 -18.54
CA ASP A 312 -11.76 27.19 -18.50
C ASP A 312 -10.60 27.13 -19.52
N TYR A 313 -10.00 25.96 -19.72
CA TYR A 313 -8.97 25.76 -20.73
C TYR A 313 -9.52 25.98 -22.16
N TYR A 314 -10.69 25.42 -22.48
CA TYR A 314 -11.33 25.63 -23.77
C TYR A 314 -11.78 27.08 -23.98
N GLU A 315 -12.28 27.74 -22.93
CA GLU A 315 -12.60 29.16 -22.97
C GLU A 315 -11.36 29.98 -23.33
N ARG A 316 -10.25 29.78 -22.61
CA ARG A 316 -8.99 30.53 -22.80
C ARG A 316 -8.29 30.27 -24.13
N THR A 317 -8.49 29.09 -24.72
CA THR A 317 -7.95 28.72 -26.03
C THR A 317 -8.84 29.15 -27.19
N GLY A 318 -9.94 29.88 -26.94
CA GLY A 318 -10.80 30.39 -28.01
C GLY A 318 -11.79 29.37 -28.57
N HIS A 319 -12.13 28.32 -27.83
CA HIS A 319 -13.10 27.30 -28.26
C HIS A 319 -14.41 27.41 -27.45
N PRO A 320 -15.26 28.42 -27.70
CA PRO A 320 -16.42 28.72 -26.85
C PRO A 320 -17.50 27.63 -26.89
N GLY A 321 -17.72 26.97 -28.03
CA GLY A 321 -18.67 25.86 -28.13
C GLY A 321 -18.30 24.68 -27.22
N SER A 322 -17.02 24.29 -27.22
CA SER A 322 -16.49 23.27 -26.32
C SER A 322 -16.56 23.72 -24.86
N ALA A 323 -16.22 24.98 -24.58
CA ALA A 323 -16.31 25.53 -23.22
C ALA A 323 -17.74 25.47 -22.67
N VAL A 324 -18.75 25.86 -23.46
CA VAL A 324 -20.17 25.77 -23.10
C VAL A 324 -20.57 24.33 -22.82
N PHE A 325 -20.13 23.37 -23.64
CA PHE A 325 -20.39 21.95 -23.42
C PHE A 325 -19.82 21.45 -22.07
N TYR A 326 -18.58 21.77 -21.75
CA TYR A 326 -17.98 21.36 -20.48
C TYR A 326 -18.59 22.10 -19.28
N TYR A 327 -18.97 23.37 -19.40
CA TYR A 327 -19.71 24.05 -18.34
C TYR A 327 -21.09 23.42 -18.10
N GLU A 328 -21.80 23.04 -19.16
CA GLU A 328 -23.06 22.32 -19.05
C GLU A 328 -22.87 20.94 -18.39
N LEU A 329 -21.79 20.23 -18.72
CA LEU A 329 -21.44 18.96 -18.09
C LEU A 329 -21.27 19.13 -16.58
N VAL A 330 -20.54 20.18 -16.15
CA VAL A 330 -20.31 20.48 -14.72
C VAL A 330 -21.64 20.74 -14.00
N ARG A 331 -22.53 21.55 -14.59
CA ARG A 331 -23.86 21.86 -14.02
C ARG A 331 -24.73 20.62 -13.86
N ARG A 332 -24.79 19.77 -14.89
CA ARG A 332 -25.65 18.57 -14.89
C ARG A 332 -25.14 17.50 -13.94
N ARG A 333 -23.82 17.27 -13.91
CA ARG A 333 -23.22 16.17 -13.13
C ARG A 333 -22.99 16.54 -11.67
N TYR A 334 -22.64 17.78 -11.38
CA TYR A 334 -22.22 18.23 -10.04
C TYR A 334 -23.08 19.36 -9.47
N ALA A 335 -24.40 19.25 -9.62
CA ALA A 335 -25.35 20.16 -8.99
C ALA A 335 -25.09 20.29 -7.47
N GLY A 336 -25.18 21.52 -6.96
CA GLY A 336 -24.93 21.87 -5.55
C GLY A 336 -23.46 22.05 -5.17
N THR A 337 -22.52 21.91 -6.11
CA THR A 337 -21.12 22.29 -5.88
C THR A 337 -20.88 23.75 -6.28
N ARG A 338 -19.94 24.43 -5.61
CA ARG A 338 -19.54 25.81 -5.97
C ARG A 338 -19.17 25.95 -7.45
N TYR A 339 -18.54 24.93 -8.04
CA TYR A 339 -18.15 24.95 -9.45
C TYR A 339 -19.34 24.87 -10.40
N SER A 340 -20.46 24.27 -10.00
CA SER A 340 -21.70 24.27 -10.78
C SER A 340 -22.31 25.67 -10.88
N ASP A 341 -22.27 26.46 -9.80
CA ASP A 341 -22.80 27.82 -9.79
C ASP A 341 -21.96 28.73 -10.70
N ILE A 342 -20.62 28.67 -10.54
CA ILE A 342 -19.69 29.42 -11.38
C ILE A 342 -19.80 28.99 -12.85
N ALA A 343 -19.95 27.69 -13.12
CA ALA A 343 -20.16 27.18 -14.48
C ALA A 343 -21.45 27.74 -15.11
N THR A 344 -22.51 27.90 -14.32
CA THR A 344 -23.77 28.49 -14.78
C THR A 344 -23.60 29.93 -15.25
N GLU A 345 -22.92 30.75 -14.45
CA GLU A 345 -22.64 32.15 -14.78
C GLU A 345 -21.76 32.28 -16.03
N ARG A 346 -20.66 31.52 -16.09
CA ARG A 346 -19.73 31.54 -17.23
C ARG A 346 -20.37 31.04 -18.51
N GLN A 347 -21.16 29.97 -18.44
CA GLN A 347 -21.89 29.46 -19.59
C GLN A 347 -22.85 30.51 -20.15
N ALA A 348 -23.65 31.17 -19.30
CA ALA A 348 -24.58 32.20 -19.72
C ALA A 348 -23.87 33.38 -20.39
N ARG A 349 -22.75 33.82 -19.79
CA ARG A 349 -21.90 34.87 -20.36
C ARG A 349 -21.34 34.48 -21.73
N LEU A 350 -20.83 33.26 -21.88
CA LEU A 350 -20.27 32.79 -23.16
C LEU A 350 -21.33 32.69 -24.25
N ILE A 351 -22.52 32.19 -23.92
CA ILE A 351 -23.65 32.12 -24.87
C ILE A 351 -24.04 33.52 -25.35
N GLN A 352 -24.10 34.51 -24.45
CA GLN A 352 -24.37 35.90 -24.84
C GLN A 352 -23.29 36.47 -25.76
N LEU A 353 -22.01 36.25 -25.46
CA LEU A 353 -20.90 36.69 -26.31
C LEU A 353 -20.96 36.05 -27.71
N MET A 354 -21.35 34.77 -27.79
CA MET A 354 -21.54 34.07 -29.06
C MET A 354 -22.72 34.63 -29.86
N GLN A 355 -23.81 35.04 -29.20
CA GLN A 355 -24.98 35.65 -29.85
C GLN A 355 -24.70 37.08 -30.33
N ASP A 356 -23.91 37.84 -29.56
CA ASP A 356 -23.54 39.23 -29.89
C ASP A 356 -22.53 39.35 -31.04
N GLY A 357 -22.03 38.23 -31.59
CA GLY A 357 -21.04 38.23 -32.67
C GLY A 357 -19.68 38.81 -32.29
N ARG A 358 -19.38 38.94 -30.99
CA ARG A 358 -18.12 39.48 -30.48
C ARG A 358 -16.99 38.46 -30.65
N PRO A 359 -15.75 38.89 -30.92
CA PRO A 359 -14.65 37.97 -31.20
C PRO A 359 -14.39 37.03 -30.02
N GLU A 360 -14.00 35.81 -30.37
CA GLU A 360 -13.78 34.70 -29.46
C GLU A 360 -12.83 35.09 -28.31
N VAL A 361 -13.14 34.63 -27.10
CA VAL A 361 -12.35 34.92 -25.87
C VAL A 361 -11.07 34.08 -25.85
N GLY A 362 -10.37 33.98 -26.98
CA GLY A 362 -9.10 33.27 -27.14
C GLY A 362 -7.92 34.22 -27.04
N ASN A 363 -6.85 33.77 -26.39
CA ASN A 363 -5.57 34.50 -26.28
C ASN A 363 -4.77 34.54 -27.60
N ASP A 364 -5.44 34.62 -28.75
CA ASP A 364 -4.77 34.80 -30.04
C ASP A 364 -4.52 36.30 -30.29
N PRO A 365 -3.28 36.80 -30.06
CA PRO A 365 -2.98 38.22 -30.17
C PRO A 365 -3.30 38.79 -31.56
N PHE A 366 -3.25 37.94 -32.60
CA PHE A 366 -3.58 38.30 -33.97
C PHE A 366 -5.09 38.39 -34.23
N ALA A 367 -5.92 37.53 -33.62
CA ALA A 367 -7.38 37.60 -33.76
C ALA A 367 -7.94 38.85 -33.05
N VAL A 368 -7.42 39.14 -31.85
CA VAL A 368 -7.74 40.35 -31.08
C VAL A 368 -7.25 41.62 -31.79
N ALA A 369 -6.04 41.60 -32.36
CA ALA A 369 -5.52 42.72 -33.14
C ALA A 369 -6.34 42.96 -34.42
N LYS A 370 -6.71 41.90 -35.14
CA LYS A 370 -7.54 41.98 -36.36
C LYS A 370 -8.93 42.55 -36.07
N ALA A 371 -9.56 42.13 -34.98
CA ALA A 371 -10.86 42.66 -34.54
C ALA A 371 -10.78 44.15 -34.18
N LYS A 372 -9.79 44.57 -33.38
CA LYS A 372 -9.57 45.98 -33.04
C LYS A 372 -9.21 46.85 -34.25
N TRP A 373 -8.46 46.32 -35.20
CA TRP A 373 -8.12 47.03 -36.44
C TRP A 373 -9.37 47.25 -37.32
N GLY A 374 -10.30 46.29 -37.33
CA GLY A 374 -11.60 46.42 -37.98
C GLY A 374 -12.53 47.47 -37.34
N GLU A 375 -12.55 47.57 -36.01
CA GLU A 375 -13.34 48.59 -35.28
C GLU A 375 -12.81 50.02 -35.49
N VAL A 376 -11.49 50.20 -35.59
CA VAL A 376 -10.85 51.53 -35.70
C VAL A 376 -10.89 52.10 -37.12
N PHE A 377 -10.91 51.25 -38.15
CA PHE A 377 -10.80 51.67 -39.56
C PHE A 377 -12.04 51.35 -40.41
N GLY A 378 -13.19 51.13 -39.78
CA GLY A 378 -14.37 50.56 -40.41
C GLY A 378 -14.75 51.12 -41.79
N LYS A 379 -14.96 50.20 -42.74
CA LYS A 379 -15.94 50.35 -43.82
C LYS A 379 -17.04 49.29 -43.61
N PRO A 380 -18.29 49.55 -44.07
CA PRO A 380 -19.46 48.78 -43.67
C PRO A 380 -19.36 47.35 -44.18
N GLN A 381 -19.63 46.36 -43.32
CA GLN A 381 -19.84 45.00 -43.76
C GLN A 381 -21.12 44.93 -44.57
N ALA A 382 -20.98 44.76 -45.88
CA ALA A 382 -21.98 44.05 -46.66
C ALA A 382 -22.02 42.62 -46.10
N VAL A 383 -23.21 42.17 -45.73
CA VAL A 383 -23.46 40.79 -45.31
C VAL A 383 -23.18 39.90 -46.52
N GLU A 384 -22.00 39.26 -46.57
CA GLU A 384 -21.76 38.17 -47.49
C GLU A 384 -22.49 36.93 -46.95
N GLU A 385 -23.47 36.48 -47.73
CA GLU A 385 -24.35 35.33 -47.50
C GLU A 385 -23.61 33.97 -47.46
N LYS A 386 -22.28 33.96 -47.44
CA LYS A 386 -21.43 32.76 -47.45
C LYS A 386 -20.87 32.33 -46.09
N ASP A 387 -20.95 33.18 -45.06
CA ASP A 387 -20.50 32.85 -43.69
C ASP A 387 -21.64 32.55 -42.71
N ARG A 388 -22.86 32.34 -43.22
CA ARG A 388 -23.86 31.60 -42.44
C ARG A 388 -23.35 30.18 -42.30
N VAL A 389 -22.97 29.83 -41.07
CA VAL A 389 -22.93 28.44 -40.62
C VAL A 389 -24.17 27.76 -41.20
N ARG A 390 -23.99 26.79 -42.10
CA ARG A 390 -25.03 25.79 -42.35
C ARG A 390 -25.31 25.18 -40.98
N SER A 391 -26.41 25.59 -40.37
CA SER A 391 -27.07 24.75 -39.40
C SER A 391 -27.56 23.55 -40.18
N ASP A 392 -26.71 22.53 -40.29
CA ASP A 392 -27.22 21.22 -40.65
C ASP A 392 -28.22 20.85 -39.54
N PRO A 393 -29.51 20.64 -39.85
CA PRO A 393 -30.49 20.21 -38.86
C PRO A 393 -30.24 18.77 -38.37
N ASN A 394 -29.13 18.15 -38.80
CA ASN A 394 -28.76 16.76 -38.52
C ASN A 394 -27.36 16.64 -37.87
N LEU A 395 -26.97 17.57 -37.01
CA LEU A 395 -25.96 17.24 -35.99
C LEU A 395 -26.59 16.37 -34.90
N VAL A 396 -26.78 15.12 -35.30
CA VAL A 396 -27.11 14.00 -34.43
C VAL A 396 -26.05 13.93 -33.35
N VAL A 397 -26.49 14.17 -32.11
CA VAL A 397 -25.81 13.78 -30.88
C VAL A 397 -25.23 12.38 -31.07
N PRO A 398 -23.93 12.10 -30.81
CA PRO A 398 -23.49 10.71 -30.74
C PRO A 398 -24.08 10.11 -29.46
N ALA A 399 -25.30 9.60 -29.57
CA ALA A 399 -25.84 8.60 -28.68
C ALA A 399 -25.05 7.31 -28.93
N GLY A 400 -24.27 6.89 -27.94
CA GLY A 400 -23.42 5.70 -28.03
C GLY A 400 -23.38 4.97 -26.70
N GLY A 401 -24.55 4.59 -26.19
CA GLY A 401 -24.71 3.53 -25.19
C GLY A 401 -24.93 2.17 -25.89
N LEU A 402 -24.45 1.11 -25.25
CA LEU A 402 -24.30 -0.29 -25.68
C LEU A 402 -25.57 -1.03 -26.22
N SER A 403 -25.37 -1.79 -27.33
CA SER A 403 -25.76 -3.20 -27.67
C SER A 403 -27.23 -3.71 -27.53
N PRO A 404 -27.60 -4.96 -27.95
CA PRO A 404 -27.45 -5.73 -29.21
C PRO A 404 -28.80 -6.36 -29.71
N GLN A 405 -28.91 -6.85 -30.96
CA GLN A 405 -29.64 -8.08 -31.38
C GLN A 405 -29.95 -8.16 -32.90
N GLN A 406 -29.63 -9.33 -33.50
CA GLN A 406 -30.40 -10.17 -34.46
C GLN A 406 -31.19 -9.46 -35.60
N GLY A 407 -31.14 -9.82 -36.88
CA GLY A 407 -30.60 -10.95 -37.65
C GLY A 407 -31.35 -11.00 -39.01
N ILE A 408 -30.82 -11.79 -39.96
CA ILE A 408 -31.51 -12.31 -41.19
C ILE A 408 -31.75 -11.24 -42.28
N SER A 409 -31.50 -11.35 -43.59
CA SER A 409 -31.25 -12.35 -44.65
C SER A 409 -30.71 -11.53 -45.86
N GLY A 410 -29.93 -11.97 -46.85
CA GLY A 410 -29.87 -13.21 -47.61
C GLY A 410 -29.83 -12.87 -49.12
N ALA A 411 -29.12 -13.70 -49.91
CA ALA A 411 -29.02 -13.76 -51.39
C ALA A 411 -28.09 -12.74 -52.08
N GLY A 412 -27.18 -13.09 -53.00
CA GLY A 412 -26.77 -14.36 -53.66
C GLY A 412 -25.90 -13.99 -54.89
N GLY A 413 -24.63 -14.43 -54.99
CA GLY A 413 -24.16 -15.53 -55.86
C GLY A 413 -23.37 -14.99 -57.07
N PRO A 414 -22.78 -15.81 -57.98
CA PRO A 414 -21.78 -16.91 -57.85
C PRO A 414 -20.45 -16.59 -58.63
N ARG A 415 -19.25 -17.11 -58.31
CA ARG A 415 -18.56 -18.37 -58.75
C ARG A 415 -18.45 -18.57 -60.29
N PRO A 416 -17.44 -19.30 -60.84
CA PRO A 416 -16.71 -20.47 -60.32
C PRO A 416 -15.42 -20.18 -59.52
#